data_AF-A0A409WNR4-F1
#
_entry.id   AF-A0A409WNR4-F1
#
_cell.length_a   1.000
_cell.length_b   1.000
_cell.length_c   1.000
_cell.angle_alpha   90.00
_cell.angle_beta   90.00
_cell.angle_gamma   90.00
#
_symmetry.space_group_name_H-M   'P 1'
#
loop_
_entity.id
_entity.type
_entity.pdbx_description
1 polymer ?
#
loop_
_entity_poly.entity_id
_entity_poly.type
_entity_poly.pdbx_seq_one_letter_code
_entity_poly.pdbx_strand_id
1 'polypeptide(L)'
;MSVLKIEDLKTEFFPATLLPAEQPAIATACRTFQVAHSDLHSSNLASGMPSAPTKPSTWWHSNKNDPKDHVTVRYNRRKGGDRVHVYRDGTGNMNPHKPPKRLARGSEAAQDEELYGSDCTVEFSDEEDGDQ
;
A
#
# COMPACT_ATOMS: atom_id res chain seq x y z
N MET A 1 23.77 12.89 -17.05
CA MET A 1 22.52 12.16 -16.77
C MET A 1 22.90 10.93 -15.96
N SER A 2 22.64 10.94 -14.64
CA SER A 2 22.95 9.81 -13.78
C SER A 2 21.91 8.72 -14.03
N VAL A 3 22.32 7.65 -14.72
CA VAL A 3 21.51 6.44 -14.83
C VAL A 3 21.43 5.85 -13.42
N LEU A 4 20.29 6.00 -12.76
CA LEU A 4 20.02 5.31 -11.51
C LEU A 4 20.17 3.81 -11.81
N LYS A 5 21.26 3.20 -11.32
CA LYS A 5 21.35 1.74 -11.24
C LYS A 5 20.28 1.33 -10.24
N ILE A 6 19.10 0.98 -10.76
CA ILE A 6 18.10 0.27 -9.99
C ILE A 6 18.74 -1.08 -9.68
N GLU A 7 19.25 -1.25 -8.47
CA GLU A 7 19.72 -2.55 -7.99
C GLU A 7 18.62 -3.58 -8.23
N ASP A 8 18.98 -4.77 -8.72
CA ASP A 8 17.99 -5.83 -8.94
C ASP A 8 17.26 -6.13 -7.63
N LEU A 9 15.94 -5.92 -7.61
CA LEU A 9 15.09 -6.20 -6.46
C LEU A 9 15.13 -7.69 -6.17
N LYS A 10 15.75 -8.08 -5.06
CA LYS A 10 15.69 -9.45 -4.58
C LYS A 10 14.30 -9.71 -4.02
N THR A 11 13.65 -10.79 -4.46
CA THR A 11 12.38 -11.23 -3.88
C THR A 11 12.63 -12.50 -3.06
N GLU A 12 12.31 -12.47 -1.77
CA GLU A 12 12.38 -13.61 -0.86
C GLU A 12 10.99 -14.11 -0.52
N PHE A 13 10.86 -15.42 -0.32
CA PHE A 13 9.58 -16.08 -0.13
C PHE A 13 9.58 -16.79 1.23
N PHE A 14 8.56 -16.54 2.05
CA PHE A 14 8.45 -17.14 3.38
C PHE A 14 7.08 -17.80 3.58
N PRO A 15 6.97 -19.15 3.45
CA PRO A 15 8.05 -20.12 3.25
C PRO A 15 8.49 -20.23 1.78
N ALA A 16 9.80 -20.41 1.55
CA ALA A 16 10.38 -20.48 0.21
C ALA A 16 9.96 -21.73 -0.59
N THR A 17 9.39 -22.73 0.07
CA THR A 17 8.96 -24.00 -0.54
C THR A 17 7.53 -23.96 -1.06
N LEU A 18 6.75 -22.94 -0.70
CA LEU A 18 5.38 -22.83 -1.18
C LEU A 18 5.38 -22.49 -2.68
N LEU A 19 4.70 -23.32 -3.47
CA LEU A 19 4.41 -23.12 -4.89
C LEU A 19 5.57 -22.45 -5.67
N PRO A 20 6.73 -23.12 -5.80
CA PRO A 20 7.93 -22.52 -6.42
C PRO A 20 7.71 -22.08 -7.87
N ALA A 21 6.77 -22.71 -8.58
CA ALA A 21 6.41 -22.32 -9.94
C ALA A 21 5.76 -20.92 -10.04
N GLU A 22 5.13 -20.42 -8.97
CA GLU A 22 4.51 -19.09 -8.97
C GLU A 22 5.49 -17.96 -8.60
N GLN A 23 6.61 -18.30 -7.97
CA GLN A 23 7.59 -17.33 -7.46
C GLN A 23 8.16 -16.39 -8.54
N PRO A 24 8.48 -16.83 -9.77
CA PRO A 24 8.96 -15.93 -10.82
C PRO A 24 7.93 -14.86 -11.22
N ALA A 25 6.64 -15.23 -11.27
CA ALA A 25 5.56 -14.30 -11.59
C ALA A 25 5.37 -13.26 -10.47
N ILE A 26 5.46 -13.69 -9.21
CA ILE A 26 5.37 -12.80 -8.04
C ILE A 26 6.55 -11.83 -8.00
N ALA A 27 7.77 -12.32 -8.24
CA ALA A 27 8.97 -11.48 -8.29
C ALA A 27 8.86 -10.42 -9.39
N THR A 28 8.33 -10.80 -10.56
CA THR A 28 8.07 -9.87 -11.67
C THR A 28 7.07 -8.80 -11.27
N ALA A 29 5.93 -9.18 -10.67
CA ALA A 29 4.92 -8.24 -10.21
C ALA A 29 5.47 -7.28 -9.14
N CYS A 30 6.29 -7.77 -8.20
CA CYS A 30 6.94 -6.93 -7.19
C CYS A 30 7.89 -5.92 -7.83
N ARG A 31 8.68 -6.33 -8.82
CA ARG A 31 9.57 -5.43 -9.56
C ARG A 31 8.79 -4.36 -10.31
N THR A 32 7.74 -4.75 -11.05
CA THR A 32 6.87 -3.80 -11.76
C THR A 32 6.27 -2.79 -10.79
N PHE A 33 5.78 -3.26 -9.65
CA PHE A 33 5.23 -2.40 -8.62
C PHE A 33 6.27 -1.43 -8.05
N GLN A 34 7.48 -1.91 -7.76
CA GLN A 34 8.57 -1.09 -7.27
C GLN A 34 8.95 0.01 -8.27
N VAL A 35 9.11 -0.31 -9.55
CA VAL A 35 9.45 0.67 -10.59
C VAL A 35 8.38 1.76 -10.69
N ALA A 36 7.11 1.39 -10.55
CA ALA A 36 5.99 2.33 -10.58
C ALA A 36 5.89 3.25 -9.35
N HIS A 37 6.54 2.91 -8.22
CA HIS A 37 6.43 3.67 -6.97
C HIS A 37 7.80 4.17 -6.51
N SER A 38 8.05 5.47 -6.65
CA SER A 38 9.32 6.13 -6.28
C SER A 38 9.74 5.86 -4.82
N ASP A 39 8.78 5.75 -3.92
CA ASP A 39 9.01 5.46 -2.49
C ASP A 39 9.69 4.11 -2.25
N LEU A 40 9.60 3.20 -3.21
CA LEU A 40 10.15 1.85 -3.14
C LEU A 40 11.46 1.69 -3.92
N HIS A 41 11.91 2.71 -4.67
CA HIS A 41 13.16 2.66 -5.45
C HIS A 41 14.39 2.45 -4.57
N SER A 42 14.34 2.90 -3.32
CA SER A 42 15.41 2.66 -2.34
C SER A 42 15.43 1.24 -1.79
N SER A 43 14.34 0.49 -1.93
CA SER A 43 14.23 -0.89 -1.46
C SER A 43 14.96 -1.83 -2.40
N ASN A 44 15.70 -2.78 -1.84
CA ASN A 44 16.43 -3.79 -2.61
C ASN A 44 15.97 -5.23 -2.26
N LEU A 45 15.04 -5.34 -1.32
CA LEU A 45 14.46 -6.60 -0.89
C LEU A 45 12.94 -6.49 -0.76
N ALA A 46 12.23 -7.45 -1.35
CA ALA A 46 10.80 -7.68 -1.21
C ALA A 46 10.56 -9.06 -0.60
N SER A 47 9.89 -9.14 0.55
CA SER A 47 9.55 -10.40 1.22
C SER A 47 8.08 -10.75 0.98
N GLY A 48 7.82 -11.77 0.19
CA GLY A 48 6.49 -12.31 -0.08
C GLY A 48 5.97 -13.15 1.09
N MET A 49 4.73 -12.91 1.48
CA MET A 49 4.03 -13.60 2.55
C MET A 49 2.75 -14.28 2.00
N PRO A 50 2.50 -15.54 2.39
CA PRO A 50 1.30 -16.27 1.99
C PRO A 50 0.06 -15.77 2.72
N SER A 51 -1.10 -16.21 2.25
CA SER A 51 -2.43 -15.83 2.75
C SER A 51 -2.62 -16.03 4.26
N ALA A 52 -2.02 -17.07 4.83
CA ALA A 52 -2.00 -17.31 6.26
C ALA A 52 -0.62 -17.83 6.69
N PRO A 53 0.03 -17.19 7.69
CA PRO A 53 1.34 -17.63 8.16
C PRO A 53 1.30 -18.99 8.85
N THR A 54 0.16 -19.39 9.42
CA THR A 54 0.00 -20.64 10.19
C THR A 54 -0.39 -21.83 9.32
N LYS A 55 -1.02 -21.61 8.17
CA LYS A 55 -1.40 -22.64 7.19
C LYS A 55 -1.24 -22.09 5.77
N PRO A 56 0.01 -21.89 5.32
CA PRO A 56 0.28 -21.31 4.01
C PRO A 56 -0.13 -22.30 2.91
N SER A 57 -1.21 -22.01 2.20
CA SER A 57 -1.70 -22.83 1.09
C SER A 57 -1.49 -22.19 -0.28
N THR A 58 -1.37 -20.86 -0.32
CA THR A 58 -1.41 -20.06 -1.54
C THR A 58 -0.61 -18.77 -1.37
N TRP A 59 0.04 -18.31 -2.45
CA TRP A 59 0.61 -16.98 -2.51
C TRP A 59 -0.46 -15.93 -2.81
N TRP A 60 -1.22 -16.17 -3.88
CA TRP A 60 -2.29 -15.31 -4.35
C TRP A 60 -3.55 -15.53 -3.52
N HIS A 61 -4.09 -14.45 -2.97
CA HIS A 61 -5.30 -14.47 -2.16
C HIS A 61 -6.06 -13.15 -2.25
N SER A 62 -7.33 -13.21 -1.83
CA SER A 62 -8.21 -12.05 -1.70
C SER A 62 -8.78 -11.98 -0.30
N ASN A 63 -9.02 -10.78 0.21
CA ASN A 63 -9.62 -10.55 1.53
C ASN A 63 -10.94 -9.80 1.38
N LYS A 64 -11.79 -9.82 2.41
CA LYS A 64 -13.08 -9.10 2.38
C LYS A 64 -12.93 -7.59 2.09
N ASN A 65 -11.79 -7.01 2.50
CA ASN A 65 -11.48 -5.60 2.32
C ASN A 65 -10.74 -5.30 0.99
N ASP A 66 -10.25 -6.34 0.31
CA ASP A 66 -9.55 -6.23 -0.97
C ASP A 66 -9.88 -7.49 -1.80
N PRO A 67 -10.98 -7.45 -2.59
CA PRO A 67 -11.48 -8.61 -3.31
C PRO A 67 -10.63 -8.97 -4.53
N LYS A 68 -9.65 -8.13 -4.89
CA LYS A 68 -8.72 -8.43 -5.98
C LYS A 68 -7.69 -9.45 -5.51
N ASP A 69 -7.30 -10.35 -6.39
CA ASP A 69 -6.28 -11.36 -6.11
C ASP A 69 -4.88 -10.70 -5.97
N HIS A 70 -4.26 -10.84 -4.81
CA HIS A 70 -2.99 -10.19 -4.44
C HIS A 70 -2.04 -11.13 -3.68
N VAL A 71 -0.76 -10.79 -3.72
CA VAL A 71 0.24 -11.27 -2.76
C VAL A 71 0.53 -10.17 -1.74
N THR A 72 0.67 -10.56 -0.48
CA THR A 72 1.13 -9.62 0.55
C THR A 72 2.66 -9.60 0.58
N VAL A 73 3.26 -8.42 0.41
CA VAL A 73 4.70 -8.23 0.27
C VAL A 73 5.19 -7.17 1.26
N ARG A 74 6.42 -7.32 1.77
CA ARG A 74 7.10 -6.30 2.59
C ARG A 74 8.36 -5.81 1.89
N TYR A 75 8.50 -4.49 1.72
CA TYR A 75 9.71 -3.88 1.17
C TYR A 75 10.57 -3.35 2.31
N ASN A 76 11.86 -3.71 2.34
CA ASN A 76 12.72 -3.52 3.51
C ASN A 76 13.04 -2.07 3.90
N ARG A 77 12.96 -1.12 2.96
CA ARG A 77 13.34 0.30 3.19
C ARG A 77 12.16 1.26 3.08
N ARG A 78 10.94 0.74 3.11
CA ARG A 78 9.74 1.55 3.06
C ARG A 78 9.54 2.32 4.38
N LYS A 79 9.39 3.64 4.30
CA LYS A 79 8.98 4.46 5.45
C LYS A 79 7.47 4.30 5.72
N GLY A 80 7.10 4.04 6.98
CA GLY A 80 5.72 4.19 7.47
C GLY A 80 4.71 3.11 7.09
N GLY A 81 5.12 1.94 6.61
CA GLY A 81 4.17 0.87 6.31
C GLY A 81 4.79 -0.51 6.20
N ASP A 82 4.07 -1.48 6.75
CA ASP A 82 4.60 -2.79 7.10
C ASP A 82 4.30 -3.85 6.02
N ARG A 83 3.26 -3.62 5.18
CA ARG A 83 2.75 -4.55 4.17
C ARG A 83 2.23 -3.81 2.94
N VAL A 84 2.36 -4.44 1.78
CA VAL A 84 1.89 -3.98 0.47
C VAL A 84 1.11 -5.14 -0.16
N HIS A 85 -0.03 -4.86 -0.77
CA HIS A 85 -0.69 -5.83 -1.64
C HIS A 85 -0.21 -5.59 -3.06
N VAL A 86 0.35 -6.62 -3.70
CA VAL A 86 0.75 -6.59 -5.11
C VAL A 86 -0.18 -7.49 -5.90
N TYR A 87 -0.84 -6.94 -6.91
CA TYR A 87 -1.76 -7.64 -7.80
C TYR A 87 -1.00 -8.31 -8.95
N ARG A 88 -1.65 -9.23 -9.65
CA ARG A 88 -1.04 -10.00 -10.76
C ARG A 88 -0.52 -9.13 -11.91
N ASP A 89 -1.12 -7.98 -12.13
CA ASP A 89 -0.75 -7.02 -13.17
C ASP A 89 0.44 -6.12 -12.78
N GLY A 90 0.99 -6.28 -11.56
CA GLY A 90 2.07 -5.44 -11.03
C GLY A 90 1.58 -4.11 -10.45
N THR A 91 0.28 -3.87 -10.38
CA THR A 91 -0.29 -2.77 -9.58
C THR A 91 -0.45 -3.21 -8.12
N GLY A 92 -0.88 -2.31 -7.22
CA GLY A 92 -0.96 -2.66 -5.81
C GLY A 92 -1.47 -1.57 -4.89
N ASN A 93 -1.69 -1.95 -3.64
CA ASN A 93 -2.04 -1.04 -2.55
C ASN A 93 -0.90 -0.99 -1.53
N MET A 94 -0.26 0.18 -1.40
CA MET A 94 0.80 0.39 -0.41
C MET A 94 0.27 0.35 1.03
N ASN A 95 -0.99 0.70 1.29
CA ASN A 95 -1.56 0.77 2.64
C ASN A 95 -2.79 -0.14 2.79
N PRO A 96 -2.62 -1.47 2.80
CA PRO A 96 -3.73 -2.41 2.85
C PRO A 96 -4.56 -2.35 4.14
N HIS A 97 -4.01 -1.79 5.22
CA HIS A 97 -4.73 -1.56 6.47
C HIS A 97 -5.75 -0.42 6.39
N LYS A 98 -5.58 0.51 5.45
CA LYS A 98 -6.59 1.51 5.15
C LYS A 98 -7.45 0.93 4.02
N PRO A 99 -8.78 0.85 4.18
CA PRO A 99 -9.62 0.44 3.06
C PRO A 99 -9.26 1.33 1.87
N PRO A 100 -9.07 0.75 0.66
CA PRO A 100 -8.71 1.54 -0.50
C PRO A 100 -9.78 2.63 -0.62
N LYS A 101 -9.38 3.90 -0.44
CA LYS A 101 -10.23 5.03 -0.85
C LYS A 101 -10.54 4.71 -2.30
N ARG A 102 -11.81 4.37 -2.59
CA ARG A 102 -12.32 4.13 -3.95
C ARG A 102 -11.62 5.15 -4.84
N LEU A 103 -10.80 4.68 -5.77
CA LEU A 103 -10.20 5.52 -6.79
C LEU A 103 -11.36 6.27 -7.44
N ALA A 104 -11.54 7.52 -7.04
CA ALA A 104 -12.41 8.44 -7.71
C ALA A 104 -11.81 8.58 -9.10
N ARG A 105 -12.51 8.00 -10.07
CA ARG A 105 -12.36 8.33 -11.47
C ARG A 105 -12.52 9.85 -11.56
N GLY A 106 -11.41 10.54 -11.71
CA GLY A 106 -11.33 11.99 -11.67
C GLY A 106 -9.93 12.41 -12.04
N SER A 107 -9.69 12.45 -13.34
CA SER A 107 -8.76 13.41 -13.91
C SER A 107 -8.98 14.75 -13.22
N GLU A 108 -7.99 15.30 -12.53
CA GLU A 108 -7.55 16.70 -12.67
C GLU A 108 -6.45 17.02 -11.65
N ALA A 109 -5.37 17.53 -12.23
CA ALA A 109 -4.29 18.35 -11.70
C ALA A 109 -4.36 18.78 -10.22
N ALA A 110 -3.30 18.39 -9.50
CA ALA A 110 -2.33 19.25 -8.80
C ALA A 110 -2.77 20.43 -7.90
N GLN A 111 -1.92 20.61 -6.86
CA GLN A 111 -1.73 21.75 -5.95
C GLN A 111 -2.57 21.62 -4.67
N ASP A 112 -1.99 21.19 -3.54
CA ASP A 112 -1.01 21.93 -2.73
C ASP A 112 -1.53 23.33 -2.43
N GLU A 113 -2.24 23.48 -1.31
CA GLU A 113 -2.11 24.62 -0.40
C GLU A 113 -2.54 24.16 0.99
N GLU A 114 -1.57 24.10 1.90
CA GLU A 114 -1.79 24.38 3.31
C GLU A 114 -2.53 25.72 3.48
N LEU A 115 -3.10 25.95 4.66
CA LEU A 115 -3.59 27.24 5.17
C LEU A 115 -5.11 27.49 5.04
N TYR A 116 -5.91 26.90 5.95
CA TYR A 116 -7.00 27.66 6.56
C TYR A 116 -7.40 27.12 7.95
N GLY A 117 -7.17 27.94 8.98
CA GLY A 117 -8.14 28.07 10.08
C GLY A 117 -7.99 27.14 11.28
N SER A 118 -6.81 27.08 11.89
CA SER A 118 -6.77 27.03 13.36
C SER A 118 -7.07 28.44 13.85
N ASP A 119 -8.34 28.76 14.11
CA ASP A 119 -8.67 29.82 15.06
C ASP A 119 -9.95 29.47 15.81
N CYS A 120 -9.80 29.50 17.13
CA CYS A 120 -10.85 29.34 18.12
C CYS A 120 -11.96 30.36 17.88
N THR A 121 -13.22 29.94 18.01
CA THR A 121 -14.32 30.73 18.59
C THR A 121 -15.59 29.89 18.53
N VAL A 122 -15.97 29.30 19.66
CA VAL A 122 -17.37 29.02 19.92
C VAL A 122 -17.71 29.82 21.17
N GLU A 123 -18.03 31.10 20.96
CA GLU A 123 -18.69 31.90 21.97
C GLU A 123 -20.11 31.33 22.12
N PHE A 124 -20.38 30.73 23.27
CA PHE A 124 -21.75 30.45 23.67
C PHE A 124 -22.32 31.75 24.23
N SER A 125 -23.05 32.50 23.39
CA SER A 125 -23.94 33.55 23.85
C SER A 125 -25.12 32.94 24.60
N ASP A 126 -25.20 33.33 25.86
CA ASP A 126 -26.30 33.20 26.80
C ASP A 126 -27.43 34.16 26.39
N GLU A 127 -28.67 33.66 26.28
CA GLU A 127 -29.95 34.40 26.20
C GLU A 127 -31.07 33.33 26.03
N GLU A 128 -32.26 33.36 26.62
CA GLU A 128 -32.88 33.92 27.82
C GLU A 128 -34.25 33.20 27.91
N ASP A 129 -34.78 33.09 29.13
CA ASP A 129 -36.21 33.08 29.47
C ASP A 129 -37.12 31.85 29.25
N GLY A 130 -37.95 31.62 30.28
CA GLY A 130 -38.92 30.53 30.33
C GLY A 130 -39.64 30.44 31.69
N ASP A 131 -40.30 31.53 32.07
CA ASP A 131 -41.29 31.66 33.16
C ASP A 131 -42.36 30.54 33.16
N GLN A 132 -42.47 29.81 34.28
CA GLN A 132 -43.73 29.29 34.85
C GLN A 132 -43.54 28.65 36.24
#